data_AF-A0A354YZE2-F1
#
_entry.id   AF-A0A354YZE2-F1
#
_cell.length_a   1.000
_cell.length_b   1.000
_cell.length_c   1.000
_cell.angle_alpha   90.00
_cell.angle_beta   90.00
_cell.angle_gamma   90.00
#
_symmetry.space_group_name_H-M   'P 1'
#
loop_
_entity.id
_entity.type
_entity.pdbx_description
1 polymer ?
#
loop_
_entity_poly.entity_id
_entity_poly.type
_entity_poly.pdbx_seq_one_letter_code
_entity_poly.pdbx_strand_id
1 'polypeptide(L)'
;MANFNFFNPISTEMELLERELSKKLDSRIELLNESAVHLIKAGGKRLRPAFALLSAHFYMDDLAEVIPLAVGLELIHMASLVHDDV
;
A
#
# COMPACT_ATOMS: atom_id res chain seq x y z
N MET A 1 -2.79 -27.59 -11.19
CA MET A 1 -2.08 -26.32 -11.46
C MET A 1 -1.57 -25.81 -10.12
N ALA A 2 -0.29 -25.52 -9.98
CA ALA A 2 0.23 -24.95 -8.74
C ALA A 2 -0.45 -23.60 -8.48
N ASN A 3 -0.91 -23.35 -7.25
CA ASN A 3 -1.45 -22.05 -6.86
C ASN A 3 -0.31 -21.04 -6.87
N PHE A 4 -0.26 -20.20 -7.90
CA PHE A 4 0.68 -19.10 -7.99
C PHE A 4 0.27 -17.98 -7.04
N ASN A 5 1.10 -17.69 -6.04
CA ASN A 5 0.94 -16.53 -5.18
C ASN A 5 1.90 -15.42 -5.63
N PHE A 6 1.33 -14.41 -6.29
CA PHE A 6 2.05 -13.25 -6.84
C PHE A 6 2.87 -12.48 -5.78
N PHE A 7 2.39 -12.41 -4.55
CA PHE A 7 3.02 -11.59 -3.49
C PHE A 7 4.07 -12.36 -2.67
N ASN A 8 4.24 -13.66 -2.89
CA ASN A 8 5.12 -14.51 -2.09
C ASN A 8 6.55 -13.93 -1.93
N PRO A 9 7.21 -13.44 -3.00
CA PRO A 9 8.58 -12.90 -2.89
C PRO A 9 8.72 -11.63 -2.04
N ILE A 10 7.61 -10.93 -1.78
CA ILE A 10 7.59 -9.64 -1.09
C ILE A 10 6.58 -9.61 0.07
N SER A 11 6.23 -10.78 0.61
CA SER A 11 5.14 -10.91 1.59
C SER A 11 5.40 -10.11 2.86
N THR A 12 6.65 -10.06 3.33
CA THR A 12 7.05 -9.29 4.52
C THR A 12 6.92 -7.78 4.26
N GLU A 13 7.30 -7.34 3.08
CA GLU A 13 7.22 -5.94 2.65
C GLU A 13 5.76 -5.51 2.48
N MET A 14 4.89 -6.40 2.01
CA MET A 14 3.44 -6.15 1.93
C MET A 14 2.82 -5.98 3.31
N GLU A 15 3.26 -6.73 4.32
CA GLU A 15 2.81 -6.53 5.72
C GLU A 15 3.32 -5.19 6.28
N LEU A 16 4.57 -4.83 5.99
CA LEU A 16 5.14 -3.54 6.38
C LEU A 16 4.39 -2.37 5.72
N LEU A 17 4.06 -2.49 4.44
CA LEU A 17 3.25 -1.54 3.69
C LEU A 17 1.90 -1.27 4.37
N GLU A 18 1.13 -2.31 4.72
CA GLU A 18 -0.18 -2.16 5.37
C GLU A 18 -0.08 -1.47 6.73
N ARG A 19 0.99 -1.78 7.50
CA ARG A 19 1.27 -1.12 8.77
C ARG A 19 1.59 0.36 8.59
N GLU A 20 2.44 0.70 7.61
CA GLU A 20 2.82 2.10 7.36
C GLU A 20 1.66 2.90 6.79
N LEU A 21 0.86 2.33 5.89
CA LEU A 21 -0.39 2.92 5.40
C LEU A 21 -1.33 3.30 6.55
N SER A 22 -1.54 2.37 7.49
CA SER A 22 -2.37 2.62 8.68
C SER A 22 -1.80 3.72 9.58
N LYS A 23 -0.48 3.80 9.75
CA LYS A 23 0.17 4.84 10.57
C LYS A 23 0.12 6.24 9.95
N LYS A 24 0.06 6.35 8.61
CA LYS A 24 0.03 7.66 7.93
C LYS A 24 -1.35 8.32 7.97
N LEU A 25 -2.38 7.58 8.33
CA LEU A 25 -3.71 8.12 8.59
C LEU A 25 -3.84 8.57 10.04
N ASP A 26 -3.28 9.74 10.34
CA ASP A 26 -3.51 10.44 11.61
C ASP A 26 -3.93 11.88 11.30
N SER A 27 -5.25 12.05 11.09
CA SER A 27 -5.85 13.36 10.91
C SER A 27 -6.49 13.82 12.22
N ARG A 28 -6.25 15.09 12.57
CA ARG A 28 -6.91 15.76 13.71
C ARG A 28 -8.40 16.01 13.48
N ILE A 29 -8.88 15.81 12.26
CA ILE A 29 -10.29 15.93 11.89
C ILE A 29 -10.87 14.53 11.85
N GLU A 30 -11.74 14.23 12.81
CA GLU A 30 -12.34 12.91 13.02
C GLU A 30 -13.00 12.36 11.76
N LEU A 31 -13.83 13.16 11.08
CA LEU A 31 -14.51 12.77 9.84
C LEU A 31 -13.54 12.36 8.72
N LEU A 32 -12.43 13.08 8.56
CA LEU A 32 -11.41 12.73 7.57
C LEU A 32 -10.70 11.44 7.95
N ASN A 33 -10.44 11.25 9.24
CA ASN A 33 -9.78 10.05 9.73
C ASN A 33 -10.66 8.82 9.54
N GLU A 34 -11.94 8.89 9.92
CA GLU A 34 -12.91 7.81 9.72
C GLU A 34 -13.04 7.42 8.25
N SER A 35 -13.17 8.41 7.36
CA SER A 35 -13.28 8.19 5.91
C SER A 35 -12.03 7.51 5.34
N ALA A 36 -10.83 8.02 5.68
CA ALA A 36 -9.58 7.46 5.19
C ALA A 36 -9.32 6.05 5.76
N VAL A 37 -9.57 5.83 7.04
CA VAL A 37 -9.44 4.52 7.70
C VAL A 37 -10.40 3.51 7.08
N HIS A 38 -11.63 3.92 6.78
CA HIS A 38 -12.59 3.06 6.11
C HIS A 38 -12.08 2.62 4.73
N LEU A 39 -11.54 3.56 3.94
CA LEU A 39 -11.00 3.28 2.62
C LEU A 39 -9.78 2.34 2.68
N ILE A 40 -8.86 2.51 3.64
CA ILE A 40 -7.72 1.59 3.80
C ILE A 40 -8.20 0.19 4.20
N LYS A 41 -9.14 0.11 5.16
CA LYS A 41 -9.70 -1.17 5.64
C LYS A 41 -10.55 -1.89 4.60
N ALA A 42 -11.18 -1.17 3.68
CA ALA A 42 -11.83 -1.75 2.50
C ALA A 42 -10.83 -2.53 1.63
N GLY A 43 -9.54 -2.25 1.79
CA GLY A 43 -8.46 -2.99 1.19
C GLY A 43 -8.21 -2.55 -0.24
N GLY A 44 -7.75 -3.49 -1.06
CA GLY A 44 -7.44 -3.27 -2.46
C GLY A 44 -6.56 -4.40 -2.96
N LYS A 45 -6.36 -4.47 -4.27
CA LYS A 45 -5.47 -5.48 -4.86
C LYS A 45 -3.99 -5.19 -4.59
N ARG A 46 -3.66 -3.98 -4.12
CA ARG A 46 -2.30 -3.50 -3.83
C ARG A 46 -1.30 -3.73 -4.98
N LEU A 47 -1.77 -3.68 -6.23
CA LEU A 47 -0.92 -3.98 -7.38
C LEU A 47 0.17 -2.93 -7.60
N ARG A 48 -0.13 -1.65 -7.37
CA ARG A 48 0.83 -0.55 -7.54
C ARG A 48 2.02 -0.67 -6.58
N PRO A 49 1.83 -0.76 -5.25
CA PRO A 49 2.94 -0.96 -4.33
C PRO A 49 3.64 -2.31 -4.57
N ALA A 50 2.91 -3.37 -4.91
CA ALA A 50 3.52 -4.66 -5.20
C ALA A 50 4.43 -4.64 -6.44
N PHE A 51 4.05 -3.94 -7.51
CA PHE A 51 4.94 -3.78 -8.67
C PHE A 51 6.20 -2.99 -8.33
N ALA A 52 6.10 -1.97 -7.49
CA ALA A 52 7.27 -1.22 -7.03
C ALA A 52 8.22 -2.11 -6.20
N LEU A 53 7.67 -2.85 -5.24
CA LEU A 53 8.43 -3.75 -4.36
C LEU A 53 9.04 -4.92 -5.14
N LEU A 54 8.30 -5.56 -6.03
CA LEU A 54 8.83 -6.63 -6.90
C LEU A 54 9.92 -6.11 -7.83
N SER A 55 9.76 -4.90 -8.36
CA SER A 55 10.79 -4.29 -9.22
C SER A 55 12.07 -4.02 -8.45
N ALA A 56 11.96 -3.49 -7.23
CA ALA A 56 13.10 -3.28 -6.36
C ALA A 56 13.76 -4.59 -5.91
N HIS A 57 12.97 -5.66 -5.71
CA HIS A 57 13.48 -6.97 -5.25
C HIS A 57 14.54 -7.57 -6.18
N PHE A 58 14.59 -7.16 -7.46
CA PHE A 58 15.62 -7.61 -8.39
C PHE A 58 16.96 -6.87 -8.25
N TYR A 59 16.99 -5.70 -7.62
CA TYR A 59 18.15 -4.81 -7.65
C TYR A 59 18.60 -4.30 -6.28
N MET A 60 17.79 -4.47 -5.24
CA MET A 60 18.02 -3.93 -3.90
C MET A 60 18.13 -5.06 -2.87
N ASP A 61 19.12 -4.94 -1.98
CA ASP A 61 19.32 -5.87 -0.87
C ASP A 61 18.37 -5.59 0.30
N ASP A 62 17.97 -4.33 0.49
CA ASP A 62 17.03 -3.91 1.53
C ASP A 62 15.80 -3.22 0.91
N LEU A 63 14.68 -3.93 0.92
CA LEU A 63 13.40 -3.41 0.43
C LEU A 63 12.73 -2.43 1.40
N ALA A 64 13.19 -2.34 2.66
CA ALA A 64 12.66 -1.37 3.61
C ALA A 64 12.86 0.08 3.13
N GLU A 65 13.91 0.34 2.37
CA GLU A 65 14.17 1.65 1.75
C GLU A 65 13.11 2.04 0.70
N VAL A 66 12.39 1.06 0.14
CA VAL A 66 11.36 1.25 -0.90
C VAL A 66 9.96 1.38 -0.32
N ILE A 67 9.76 0.97 0.94
CA ILE A 67 8.46 1.05 1.61
C ILE A 67 7.86 2.45 1.57
N PRO A 68 8.59 3.56 1.87
CA PRO A 68 8.02 4.90 1.79
C PRO A 68 7.47 5.26 0.40
N LEU A 69 8.16 4.82 -0.67
CA LEU A 69 7.71 5.00 -2.05
C LEU A 69 6.43 4.19 -2.31
N ALA A 70 6.41 2.91 -1.92
CA ALA A 70 5.26 2.04 -2.10
C ALA A 70 4.01 2.56 -1.35
N VAL A 71 4.20 3.06 -0.12
CA VAL A 71 3.14 3.74 0.66
C VAL A 71 2.64 4.99 -0.07
N GLY A 72 3.55 5.84 -0.55
CA GLY A 72 3.16 7.05 -1.29
C GLY A 72 2.36 6.75 -2.57
N LEU A 73 2.76 5.71 -3.32
CA LEU A 73 2.03 5.26 -4.51
C LEU A 73 0.60 4.83 -4.19
N GLU A 74 0.41 4.07 -3.12
CA GLU A 74 -0.93 3.60 -2.73
C GLU A 74 -1.77 4.76 -2.16
N LEU A 75 -1.20 5.70 -1.40
CA LEU A 75 -1.92 6.88 -0.93
C LEU A 75 -2.42 7.76 -2.09
N ILE A 76 -1.58 7.99 -3.12
CA ILE A 76 -1.99 8.75 -4.32
C ILE A 76 -3.09 7.99 -5.08
N HIS A 77 -2.96 6.67 -5.22
CA HIS A 77 -3.99 5.85 -5.83
C HIS A 77 -5.33 5.95 -5.08
N MET A 78 -5.30 5.86 -3.76
CA MET A 78 -6.49 5.98 -2.94
C MET A 78 -7.13 7.37 -3.06
N ALA A 79 -6.32 8.42 -3.10
CA ALA A 79 -6.82 9.76 -3.37
C ALA A 79 -7.51 9.84 -4.73
N SER A 80 -6.93 9.25 -5.79
CA SER A 80 -7.57 9.26 -7.11
C SER A 80 -8.91 8.54 -7.10
N LEU A 81 -9.02 7.39 -6.42
CA LEU A 81 -10.29 6.66 -6.29
C LEU A 81 -11.40 7.50 -5.67
N VAL A 82 -11.10 8.21 -4.56
CA VAL A 82 -12.08 9.09 -3.92
C VAL A 82 -12.52 10.21 -4.86
N HIS A 83 -11.59 10.76 -5.64
CA HIS A 83 -11.92 11.81 -6.61
C HIS A 83 -12.66 11.28 -7.86
N ASP A 84 -12.44 10.03 -8.26
CA ASP A 84 -13.11 9.39 -9.40
C ASP A 84 -14.56 8.99 -9.08
N ASP A 85 -14.85 8.70 -7.80
CA ASP A 85 -16.15 8.22 -7.32
C ASP A 85 -17.14 9.35 -6.91
N VAL A 86 -16.73 10.63 -7.01
CA VAL A 86 -17.55 11.83 -6.73
C VAL A 86 -18.07 12.46 -8.02
#